data_AF-A0A7C2YHS0-F1
#
_entry.id   AF-A0A7C2YHS0-F1
#
_cell.length_a   1.000
_cell.length_b   1.000
_cell.length_c   1.000
_cell.angle_alpha   90.00
_cell.angle_beta   90.00
_cell.angle_gamma   90.00
#
_symmetry.space_group_name_H-M   'P 1'
#
loop_
_entity.id
_entity.type
_entity.pdbx_description
1 polymer ?
#
loop_
_entity_poly.entity_id
_entity_poly.type
_entity_poly.pdbx_seq_one_letter_code
_entity_poly.pdbx_strand_id
1 'polypeptide(L)'
;PTPVTAFFASAPKVAAVLLATRVCLDALAPAIDAWRQIVIFAALASIVLGAVAAYGQANIKRLLAYSSINNVGFALIGLAAGGLKGASSVLFYMAVYVVMTLGAFLCVLRMRDRDGEPVETLESLSGLSQSRPGLAAAIAIFMFSLAGIPPLFGFWPKLLVFWAAVDAGLVALAVAGILGTVVGAYYYLKIVKIMYFDASGAAYGRVRAPVETALIFLAAVAVSPLGYLLIGPLGDMTDRAAGSLF
;
A
#
# COMPACT_ATOMS: atom_id res chain seq x y z
N PRO A 1 19.74 4.55 0.57
CA PRO A 1 19.26 5.45 -0.51
C PRO A 1 17.80 5.13 -0.89
N THR A 2 16.99 6.13 -1.25
CA THR A 2 15.55 5.98 -1.54
C THR A 2 15.21 4.92 -2.60
N PRO A 3 15.97 4.76 -3.72
CA PRO A 3 15.70 3.71 -4.70
C PRO A 3 15.86 2.30 -4.14
N VAL A 4 16.87 2.08 -3.29
CA VAL A 4 17.09 0.79 -2.62
C VAL A 4 15.93 0.49 -1.67
N THR A 5 15.49 1.49 -0.89
CA THR A 5 14.33 1.33 -0.01
C THR A 5 13.05 1.02 -0.80
N ALA A 6 12.84 1.66 -1.95
CA ALA A 6 11.70 1.38 -2.82
C ALA A 6 11.71 -0.05 -3.38
N PHE A 7 12.88 -0.54 -3.80
CA PHE A 7 13.06 -1.91 -4.26
C PHE A 7 12.73 -2.92 -3.16
N PHE A 8 13.30 -2.78 -1.96
CA PHE A 8 13.01 -3.66 -0.82
C PHE A 8 11.58 -3.51 -0.26
N ALA A 9 10.94 -2.36 -0.46
CA ALA A 9 9.54 -2.15 -0.09
C ALA A 9 8.54 -2.82 -1.05
N SER A 10 9.00 -3.30 -2.22
CA SER A 10 8.18 -3.89 -3.27
C SER A 10 8.60 -5.32 -3.61
N ALA A 11 9.59 -5.50 -4.49
CA ALA A 11 9.88 -6.78 -5.15
C ALA A 11 10.10 -7.97 -4.19
N PRO A 12 10.96 -7.87 -3.14
CA PRO A 12 11.14 -8.98 -2.20
C PRO A 12 9.88 -9.31 -1.40
N LYS A 13 9.05 -8.31 -1.09
CA LYS A 13 7.79 -8.52 -0.34
C LYS A 13 6.75 -9.23 -1.19
N VAL A 14 6.63 -8.84 -2.46
CA VAL A 14 5.78 -9.56 -3.41
C VAL A 14 6.23 -11.01 -3.52
N ALA A 15 7.53 -11.24 -3.76
CA ALA A 15 8.07 -12.58 -3.86
C ALA A 15 7.78 -13.41 -2.59
N ALA A 16 8.01 -12.84 -1.40
CA ALA A 16 7.76 -13.52 -0.13
C ALA A 16 6.26 -13.85 0.09
N VAL A 17 5.36 -12.90 -0.17
CA VAL A 17 3.90 -13.11 0.00
C VAL A 17 3.39 -14.13 -1.00
N LEU A 18 3.82 -14.07 -2.26
CA LEU A 18 3.40 -15.02 -3.30
C LEU A 18 3.95 -16.43 -3.04
N LEU A 19 5.22 -16.53 -2.62
CA LEU A 19 5.81 -17.81 -2.21
C LEU A 19 5.09 -18.39 -1.00
N ALA A 20 4.82 -17.58 0.02
CA ALA A 20 4.05 -18.00 1.19
C ALA A 20 2.65 -18.47 0.80
N THR A 21 1.99 -17.76 -0.11
CA THR A 21 0.67 -18.14 -0.64
C THR A 21 0.73 -19.50 -1.32
N ARG A 22 1.70 -19.70 -2.22
CA ARG A 22 1.89 -20.99 -2.90
C ARG A 22 2.16 -22.12 -1.91
N VAL A 23 3.12 -21.95 -1.00
CA VAL A 23 3.49 -22.99 -0.03
C VAL A 23 2.34 -23.33 0.91
N CYS A 24 1.60 -22.33 1.41
CA CYS A 24 0.51 -22.56 2.35
C CYS A 24 -0.70 -23.25 1.70
N LEU A 25 -1.04 -22.87 0.46
CA LEU A 25 -2.23 -23.37 -0.22
C LEU A 25 -2.01 -24.66 -1.02
N ASP A 26 -0.76 -24.97 -1.38
CA ASP A 26 -0.39 -26.20 -2.09
C ASP A 26 0.23 -27.21 -1.10
N ALA A 27 1.49 -26.99 -0.71
CA ALA A 27 2.24 -27.95 0.11
C ALA A 27 1.69 -28.14 1.54
N LEU A 28 1.15 -27.10 2.16
CA LEU A 28 0.59 -27.14 3.52
C LEU A 28 -0.95 -27.19 3.55
N ALA A 29 -1.60 -27.45 2.41
CA ALA A 29 -3.07 -27.52 2.33
C ALA A 29 -3.69 -28.49 3.36
N PRO A 30 -3.14 -29.70 3.60
CA PRO A 30 -3.70 -30.63 4.58
C PRO A 30 -3.63 -30.13 6.04
N ALA A 31 -2.76 -29.14 6.32
CA ALA A 31 -2.51 -28.62 7.66
C ALA A 31 -3.03 -27.18 7.83
N ILE A 32 -4.11 -26.82 7.14
CA ILE A 32 -4.67 -25.45 7.11
C ILE A 32 -4.86 -24.85 8.50
N ASP A 33 -5.42 -25.60 9.44
CA ASP A 33 -5.67 -25.09 10.79
C ASP A 33 -4.39 -24.73 11.55
N ALA A 34 -3.31 -25.48 11.31
CA ALA A 34 -2.04 -25.28 12.01
C ALA A 34 -1.34 -23.99 11.57
N TRP A 35 -1.29 -23.70 10.27
CA TRP A 35 -0.62 -22.48 9.78
C TRP A 35 -1.54 -21.27 9.76
N ARG A 36 -2.87 -21.45 9.58
CA ARG A 36 -3.83 -20.34 9.50
C ARG A 36 -3.83 -19.50 10.78
N GLN A 37 -3.78 -20.12 11.96
CA GLN A 37 -3.69 -19.37 13.23
C GLN A 37 -2.43 -18.49 13.31
N ILE A 38 -1.29 -18.95 12.78
CA ILE A 38 -0.03 -18.21 12.76
C ILE A 38 -0.15 -17.03 11.81
N VAL A 39 -0.73 -17.24 10.63
CA VAL A 39 -0.98 -16.18 9.63
C VAL A 39 -1.97 -15.14 10.18
N ILE A 40 -3.02 -15.55 10.89
CA ILE A 40 -3.97 -14.66 11.55
C ILE A 40 -3.25 -13.78 12.59
N PHE A 41 -2.44 -14.39 13.47
CA PHE A 41 -1.67 -13.65 14.45
C PHE A 41 -0.70 -12.66 13.77
N ALA A 42 0.03 -13.11 12.76
CA ALA A 42 0.95 -12.27 12.00
C ALA A 42 0.23 -11.12 11.29
N ALA A 43 -0.96 -11.34 10.72
CA ALA A 43 -1.77 -10.32 10.07
C ALA A 43 -2.15 -9.21 11.07
N LEU A 44 -2.70 -9.60 12.23
CA LEU A 44 -3.08 -8.67 13.28
C LEU A 44 -1.88 -7.91 13.84
N ALA A 45 -0.79 -8.61 14.16
CA ALA A 45 0.44 -7.99 14.63
C ALA A 45 0.99 -6.99 13.61
N SER A 46 1.00 -7.34 12.32
CA SER A 46 1.49 -6.47 11.25
C SER A 46 0.66 -5.20 11.11
N ILE A 47 -0.67 -5.31 11.17
CA ILE A 47 -1.60 -4.17 11.11
C ILE A 47 -1.38 -3.25 12.32
N VAL A 48 -1.41 -3.81 13.54
CA VAL A 48 -1.29 -3.03 14.78
C VAL A 48 0.09 -2.38 14.89
N LEU A 49 1.17 -3.15 14.76
CA LEU A 49 2.54 -2.64 14.89
C LEU A 49 2.85 -1.63 13.80
N GLY A 50 2.42 -1.89 12.56
CA GLY A 50 2.62 -0.97 11.45
C GLY A 50 1.89 0.36 11.65
N ALA A 51 0.63 0.32 12.09
CA ALA A 51 -0.16 1.53 12.32
C ALA A 51 0.37 2.36 13.50
N VAL A 52 0.63 1.72 14.65
CA VAL A 52 1.14 2.40 15.86
C VAL A 52 2.53 2.99 15.61
N ALA A 53 3.43 2.25 14.97
CA ALA A 53 4.78 2.74 14.72
C ALA A 53 4.81 3.86 13.67
N ALA A 54 3.90 3.85 12.68
CA ALA A 54 3.79 4.91 11.69
C ALA A 54 3.30 6.24 12.30
N TYR A 55 2.43 6.21 13.30
CA TYR A 55 1.81 7.39 13.93
C TYR A 55 2.84 8.43 14.41
N GLY A 56 3.91 7.96 15.07
CA GLY A 56 4.94 8.81 15.67
C GLY A 56 6.08 9.23 14.73
N GLN A 57 6.03 8.87 13.44
CA GLN A 57 7.15 9.17 12.54
C GLN A 57 7.15 10.61 12.06
N ALA A 58 8.32 11.26 12.15
CA ALA A 58 8.59 12.57 11.57
C ALA A 58 9.28 12.50 10.19
N ASN A 59 9.72 11.31 9.75
CA ASN A 59 10.38 11.09 8.46
C ASN A 59 9.46 10.28 7.52
N ILE A 60 9.27 10.76 6.30
CA ILE A 60 8.35 10.16 5.33
C ILE A 60 8.78 8.76 4.88
N LYS A 61 10.08 8.51 4.68
CA LYS A 61 10.56 7.16 4.30
C LYS A 61 10.29 6.14 5.41
N ARG A 62 10.57 6.53 6.66
CA ARG A 62 10.30 5.67 7.83
C ARG A 62 8.81 5.41 7.99
N LEU A 63 7.99 6.45 7.82
CA LEU A 63 6.53 6.32 7.84
C LEU A 63 6.05 5.35 6.75
N LEU A 64 6.54 5.48 5.51
CA LEU A 64 6.20 4.56 4.41
C LEU A 64 6.70 3.13 4.66
N ALA A 65 7.81 2.95 5.37
CA ALA A 65 8.29 1.62 5.76
C ALA A 65 7.33 0.94 6.75
N TYR A 66 6.88 1.64 7.80
CA TYR A 66 5.87 1.11 8.74
C TYR A 66 4.50 0.94 8.09
N SER A 67 4.12 1.85 7.22
CA SER A 67 2.95 1.72 6.36
C SER A 67 2.99 0.45 5.52
N SER A 68 4.15 0.10 4.97
CA SER A 68 4.32 -1.16 4.23
C SER A 68 4.15 -2.39 5.12
N ILE A 69 4.63 -2.36 6.38
CA ILE A 69 4.37 -3.43 7.37
C ILE A 69 2.86 -3.56 7.61
N ASN A 70 2.16 -2.45 7.86
CA ASN A 70 0.71 -2.46 8.01
C ASN A 70 0.00 -3.09 6.79
N ASN A 71 0.43 -2.72 5.57
CA ASN A 71 -0.19 -3.22 4.33
C ASN A 71 0.04 -4.71 4.07
N VAL A 72 1.17 -5.28 4.50
CA VAL A 72 1.41 -6.73 4.42
C VAL A 72 0.38 -7.49 5.26
N GLY A 73 -0.05 -6.93 6.39
CA GLY A 73 -1.07 -7.56 7.23
C GLY A 73 -2.40 -7.78 6.49
N PHE A 74 -2.80 -6.88 5.60
CA PHE A 74 -4.00 -7.08 4.76
C PHE A 74 -3.80 -8.21 3.75
N ALA A 75 -2.63 -8.31 3.10
CA ALA A 75 -2.34 -9.46 2.24
C ALA A 75 -2.40 -10.80 3.02
N LEU A 76 -1.94 -10.81 4.27
CA LEU A 76 -2.02 -11.99 5.13
C LEU A 76 -3.47 -12.35 5.52
N ILE A 77 -4.40 -11.38 5.61
CA ILE A 77 -5.83 -11.68 5.78
C ILE A 77 -6.37 -12.49 4.59
N GLY A 78 -5.99 -12.09 3.36
CA GLY A 78 -6.39 -12.82 2.15
C GLY A 78 -5.80 -14.24 2.12
N LEU A 79 -4.55 -14.40 2.57
CA LEU A 79 -3.93 -15.71 2.72
C LEU A 79 -4.65 -16.58 3.76
N ALA A 80 -5.01 -16.00 4.91
CA ALA A 80 -5.72 -16.71 5.97
C ALA A 80 -7.11 -17.20 5.52
N ALA A 81 -7.78 -16.47 4.62
CA ALA A 81 -9.04 -16.89 4.02
C ALA A 81 -8.90 -18.20 3.23
N GLY A 82 -7.75 -18.39 2.56
CA GLY A 82 -7.45 -19.60 1.79
C GLY A 82 -8.35 -19.81 0.57
N GLY A 83 -8.18 -20.97 -0.06
CA GLY A 83 -8.90 -21.33 -1.28
C GLY A 83 -8.66 -20.37 -2.46
N LEU A 84 -9.48 -20.52 -3.50
CA LEU A 84 -9.35 -19.74 -4.74
C LEU A 84 -9.55 -18.24 -4.51
N LYS A 85 -10.61 -17.86 -3.76
CA LYS A 85 -10.94 -16.46 -3.48
C LYS A 85 -9.87 -15.77 -2.63
N GLY A 86 -9.35 -16.45 -1.61
CA GLY A 86 -8.24 -15.94 -0.80
C GLY A 86 -7.00 -15.70 -1.65
N ALA A 87 -6.56 -16.69 -2.42
CA ALA A 87 -5.43 -16.56 -3.33
C ALA A 87 -5.59 -15.42 -4.33
N SER A 88 -6.73 -15.34 -5.02
CA SER A 88 -7.01 -14.27 -5.99
C SER A 88 -6.98 -12.88 -5.34
N SER A 89 -7.59 -12.74 -4.14
CA SER A 89 -7.58 -11.48 -3.41
C SER A 89 -6.16 -11.02 -3.03
N VAL A 90 -5.27 -11.95 -2.66
CA VAL A 90 -3.86 -11.63 -2.36
C VAL A 90 -3.12 -11.18 -3.61
N LEU A 91 -3.30 -11.87 -4.74
CA LEU A 91 -2.69 -11.51 -6.01
C LEU A 91 -3.13 -10.11 -6.46
N PHE A 92 -4.44 -9.85 -6.42
CA PHE A 92 -5.00 -8.55 -6.76
C PHE A 92 -4.46 -7.47 -5.82
N TYR A 93 -4.44 -7.74 -4.52
CA TYR A 93 -3.91 -6.82 -3.51
C TYR A 93 -2.45 -6.46 -3.78
N MET A 94 -1.59 -7.44 -4.01
CA MET A 94 -0.17 -7.23 -4.24
C MET A 94 0.10 -6.47 -5.53
N ALA A 95 -0.66 -6.71 -6.60
CA ALA A 95 -0.54 -5.98 -7.86
C ALA A 95 -0.78 -4.48 -7.68
N VAL A 96 -1.88 -4.11 -7.03
CA VAL A 96 -2.20 -2.69 -6.78
C VAL A 96 -1.24 -2.08 -5.76
N TYR A 97 -0.89 -2.82 -4.71
CA TYR A 97 0.04 -2.39 -3.67
C TYR A 97 1.41 -2.00 -4.21
N VAL A 98 1.96 -2.74 -5.17
CA VAL A 98 3.24 -2.42 -5.80
C VAL A 98 3.19 -1.07 -6.51
N VAL A 99 2.13 -0.82 -7.29
CA VAL A 99 1.95 0.45 -8.01
C VAL A 99 1.84 1.61 -7.03
N MET A 100 1.04 1.47 -5.96
CA MET A 100 0.91 2.48 -4.91
C MET A 100 2.24 2.78 -4.22
N THR A 101 2.97 1.73 -3.84
CA THR A 101 4.22 1.84 -3.07
C THR A 101 5.34 2.45 -3.90
N LEU A 102 5.52 1.98 -5.14
CA LEU A 102 6.52 2.54 -6.05
C LEU A 102 6.20 3.99 -6.39
N GLY A 103 4.93 4.31 -6.67
CA GLY A 103 4.49 5.69 -6.91
C GLY A 103 4.81 6.62 -5.74
N ALA A 104 4.50 6.20 -4.51
CA ALA A 104 4.80 6.97 -3.32
C ALA A 104 6.32 7.19 -3.13
N PHE A 105 7.14 6.15 -3.30
CA PHE A 105 8.60 6.29 -3.18
C PHE A 105 9.22 7.13 -4.30
N LEU A 106 8.66 7.07 -5.52
CA LEU A 106 9.07 7.96 -6.61
C LEU A 106 8.76 9.43 -6.23
N CYS A 107 7.60 9.72 -5.64
CA CYS A 107 7.32 11.06 -5.13
C CYS A 107 8.34 11.50 -4.07
N VAL A 108 8.71 10.62 -3.13
CA VAL A 108 9.74 10.92 -2.12
C VAL A 108 11.10 11.17 -2.76
N LEU A 109 11.47 10.46 -3.83
CA LEU A 109 12.72 10.69 -4.55
C LEU A 109 12.78 12.09 -5.20
N ARG A 110 11.62 12.67 -5.53
CA ARG A 110 11.47 14.04 -6.07
C ARG A 110 11.52 15.12 -5.01
N MET A 111 11.45 14.77 -3.73
CA MET A 111 11.55 15.72 -2.63
C MET A 111 13.02 16.08 -2.42
N ARG A 112 13.46 17.14 -3.09
CA ARG A 112 14.81 17.69 -2.99
C ARG A 112 14.78 19.19 -2.74
N ASP A 113 15.71 19.68 -1.95
CA ASP A 113 15.89 21.11 -1.73
C ASP A 113 16.53 21.79 -2.96
N ARG A 114 16.88 23.08 -2.83
CA ARG A 114 17.49 23.87 -3.91
C ARG A 114 18.88 23.39 -4.30
N ASP A 115 19.61 22.81 -3.35
CA ASP A 115 20.96 22.30 -3.53
C ASP A 115 20.94 20.86 -4.07
N GLY A 116 19.75 20.26 -4.18
CA GLY A 116 19.52 18.93 -4.74
C GLY A 116 19.59 17.81 -3.72
N GLU A 117 19.69 18.15 -2.44
CA GLU A 117 19.77 17.21 -1.33
C GLU A 117 18.38 16.62 -0.99
N PRO A 118 18.31 15.33 -0.61
CA PRO A 118 17.05 14.69 -0.26
C PRO A 118 16.40 15.31 0.98
N VAL A 119 15.12 15.67 0.87
CA VAL A 119 14.34 16.19 2.00
C VAL A 119 13.27 15.18 2.38
N GLU A 120 13.29 14.75 3.64
CA GLU A 120 12.54 13.57 4.08
C GLU A 120 11.71 13.81 5.34
N THR A 121 11.78 15.01 5.92
CA THR A 121 10.98 15.38 7.09
C THR A 121 9.54 15.66 6.67
N LEU A 122 8.57 15.28 7.50
CA LEU A 122 7.16 15.55 7.25
C LEU A 122 6.89 17.06 7.18
N GLU A 123 7.56 17.86 8.01
CA GLU A 123 7.42 19.33 8.03
C GLU A 123 7.82 19.98 6.71
N SER A 124 8.77 19.40 5.99
CA SER A 124 9.17 19.93 4.69
C SER A 124 8.02 19.97 3.70
N LEU A 125 7.05 19.05 3.84
CA LEU A 125 5.89 18.94 2.94
C LEU A 125 4.93 20.13 3.08
N SER A 126 5.10 20.98 4.08
CA SER A 126 4.24 22.14 4.34
C SER A 126 4.14 23.07 3.13
N GLY A 127 2.91 23.34 2.69
CA GLY A 127 2.64 24.17 1.51
C GLY A 127 3.15 23.60 0.17
N LEU A 128 3.45 22.30 0.07
CA LEU A 128 3.84 21.67 -1.20
C LEU A 128 2.77 21.87 -2.28
N SER A 129 1.49 21.95 -1.89
CA SER A 129 0.38 22.26 -2.79
C SER A 129 0.53 23.59 -3.53
N GLN A 130 1.15 24.60 -2.91
CA GLN A 130 1.37 25.92 -3.50
C GLN A 130 2.64 25.95 -4.35
N SER A 131 3.73 25.35 -3.85
CA SER A 131 5.03 25.38 -4.53
C SER A 131 5.12 24.39 -5.71
N ARG A 132 4.52 23.20 -5.59
CA ARG A 132 4.53 22.11 -6.59
C ARG A 132 3.19 21.35 -6.60
N PRO A 133 2.11 21.96 -7.09
CA PRO A 133 0.76 21.40 -7.04
C PRO A 133 0.64 19.99 -7.65
N GLY A 134 1.34 19.72 -8.76
CA GLY A 134 1.31 18.40 -9.39
C GLY A 134 1.93 17.28 -8.54
N LEU A 135 3.00 17.58 -7.80
CA LEU A 135 3.62 16.60 -6.91
C LEU A 135 2.76 16.38 -5.66
N ALA A 136 2.19 17.46 -5.10
CA ALA A 136 1.26 17.37 -3.97
C ALA A 136 0.03 16.53 -4.32
N ALA A 137 -0.55 16.72 -5.51
CA ALA A 137 -1.70 15.94 -5.98
C ALA A 137 -1.35 14.46 -6.14
N ALA A 138 -0.19 14.14 -6.71
CA ALA A 138 0.26 12.76 -6.84
C ALA A 138 0.47 12.08 -5.47
N ILE A 139 1.13 12.76 -4.52
CA ILE A 139 1.30 12.25 -3.16
C ILE A 139 -0.07 12.03 -2.51
N ALA A 140 -1.00 12.98 -2.62
CA ALA A 140 -2.34 12.84 -2.06
C ALA A 140 -3.09 11.61 -2.63
N ILE A 141 -3.05 11.41 -3.95
CA ILE A 141 -3.62 10.22 -4.62
C ILE A 141 -3.03 8.93 -4.02
N PHE A 142 -1.70 8.83 -3.89
CA PHE A 142 -1.08 7.64 -3.31
C PHE A 142 -1.42 7.47 -1.83
N MET A 143 -1.44 8.54 -1.04
CA MET A 143 -1.76 8.47 0.39
C MET A 143 -3.22 8.03 0.60
N PHE A 144 -4.17 8.57 -0.16
CA PHE A 144 -5.58 8.16 -0.10
C PHE A 144 -5.79 6.74 -0.62
N SER A 145 -5.09 6.35 -1.68
CA SER A 145 -5.15 4.98 -2.21
C SER A 145 -4.59 3.97 -1.22
N LEU A 146 -3.45 4.25 -0.59
CA LEU A 146 -2.86 3.41 0.46
C LEU A 146 -3.73 3.36 1.73
N ALA A 147 -4.37 4.47 2.10
CA ALA A 147 -5.39 4.50 3.16
C ALA A 147 -6.60 3.63 2.79
N GLY A 148 -6.91 3.50 1.50
CA GLY A 148 -8.07 2.75 1.01
C GLY A 148 -9.35 3.56 1.13
N ILE A 149 -9.29 4.86 0.83
CA ILE A 149 -10.46 5.75 0.87
C ILE A 149 -11.17 5.71 -0.49
N PRO A 150 -12.47 5.37 -0.57
CA PRO A 150 -13.25 5.56 -1.79
C PRO A 150 -13.24 7.04 -2.21
N PRO A 151 -13.05 7.41 -3.49
CA PRO A 151 -13.16 6.60 -4.71
C PRO A 151 -11.83 6.07 -5.29
N LEU A 152 -10.74 6.03 -4.51
CA LEU A 152 -9.43 5.61 -5.02
C LEU A 152 -9.37 4.09 -5.23
N PHE A 153 -8.53 3.63 -6.15
CA PHE A 153 -8.49 2.22 -6.54
C PHE A 153 -7.96 1.32 -5.43
N GLY A 154 -7.07 1.81 -4.56
CA GLY A 154 -6.55 1.04 -3.41
C GLY A 154 -7.60 0.61 -2.36
N PHE A 155 -8.83 1.11 -2.44
CA PHE A 155 -9.96 0.60 -1.67
C PHE A 155 -10.38 -0.81 -2.12
N TRP A 156 -10.47 -1.04 -3.43
CA TRP A 156 -10.94 -2.30 -4.01
C TRP A 156 -10.16 -3.56 -3.56
N PRO A 157 -8.82 -3.59 -3.61
CA PRO A 157 -8.07 -4.76 -3.13
C PRO A 157 -8.32 -5.08 -1.65
N LYS A 158 -8.49 -4.06 -0.79
CA LYS A 158 -8.83 -4.28 0.63
C LYS A 158 -10.22 -4.90 0.76
N LEU A 159 -11.18 -4.39 0.00
CA LEU A 159 -12.54 -4.94 -0.02
C LEU A 159 -12.54 -6.41 -0.42
N LEU A 160 -11.80 -6.79 -1.48
CA LEU A 160 -11.70 -8.19 -1.92
C LEU A 160 -11.10 -9.10 -0.85
N VAL A 161 -10.04 -8.64 -0.18
CA VAL A 161 -9.41 -9.37 0.93
C VAL A 161 -10.39 -9.59 2.09
N PHE A 162 -11.13 -8.55 2.49
CA PHE A 162 -12.11 -8.67 3.57
C PHE A 162 -13.29 -9.55 3.16
N TRP A 163 -13.73 -9.46 1.91
CA TRP A 163 -14.80 -10.28 1.41
C TRP A 163 -14.42 -11.76 1.38
N ALA A 164 -13.20 -12.09 0.92
CA ALA A 164 -12.67 -13.45 0.98
C ALA A 164 -12.59 -13.97 2.43
N ALA A 165 -12.17 -13.14 3.38
CA ALA A 165 -12.12 -13.52 4.80
C ALA A 165 -13.53 -13.77 5.39
N VAL A 166 -14.53 -12.96 5.04
CA VAL A 166 -15.92 -13.18 5.46
C VAL A 166 -16.48 -14.47 4.87
N ASP A 167 -16.26 -14.72 3.58
CA ASP A 167 -16.68 -15.96 2.91
C ASP A 167 -16.03 -17.21 3.53
N ALA A 168 -14.81 -17.08 4.05
CA ALA A 168 -14.09 -18.14 4.77
C ALA A 168 -14.49 -18.27 6.25
N GLY A 169 -15.47 -17.50 6.73
CA GLY A 169 -15.94 -17.51 8.13
C GLY A 169 -15.03 -16.75 9.11
N LEU A 170 -14.00 -16.05 8.64
CA LEU A 170 -13.05 -15.27 9.44
C LEU A 170 -13.56 -13.84 9.72
N VAL A 171 -14.82 -13.70 10.10
CA VAL A 171 -15.50 -12.40 10.26
C VAL A 171 -14.78 -11.51 11.28
N ALA A 172 -14.35 -12.07 12.41
CA ALA A 172 -13.62 -11.32 13.44
C ALA A 172 -12.31 -10.72 12.91
N LEU A 173 -11.58 -11.46 12.07
CA LEU A 173 -10.36 -10.98 11.42
C LEU A 173 -10.66 -9.86 10.41
N ALA A 174 -11.72 -10.02 9.61
CA ALA A 174 -12.15 -8.99 8.67
C ALA A 174 -12.52 -7.68 9.40
N VAL A 175 -13.29 -7.76 10.48
CA VAL A 175 -13.65 -6.60 11.30
C VAL A 175 -12.40 -5.93 11.90
N ALA A 176 -11.48 -6.72 12.47
CA ALA A 176 -10.23 -6.17 13.01
C ALA A 176 -9.39 -5.48 11.92
N GLY A 177 -9.33 -6.04 10.71
CA GLY A 177 -8.66 -5.43 9.57
C GLY A 177 -9.31 -4.12 9.09
N ILE A 178 -10.64 -4.05 9.07
CA ILE A 178 -11.38 -2.83 8.74
C ILE A 178 -11.07 -1.73 9.76
N LEU A 179 -11.12 -2.05 11.07
CA LEU A 179 -10.74 -1.11 12.13
C LEU A 179 -9.29 -0.65 11.99
N GLY A 180 -8.37 -1.57 11.71
CA GLY A 180 -6.96 -1.26 11.43
C GLY A 180 -6.78 -0.32 10.24
N THR A 181 -7.63 -0.43 9.21
CA THR A 181 -7.63 0.50 8.06
C THR A 181 -8.04 1.90 8.50
N VAL A 182 -9.07 2.04 9.34
CA VAL A 182 -9.51 3.33 9.88
C VAL A 182 -8.41 3.98 10.72
N VAL A 183 -7.78 3.21 11.62
CA VAL A 183 -6.64 3.71 12.42
C VAL A 183 -5.49 4.13 11.52
N GLY A 184 -5.17 3.32 10.50
CA GLY A 184 -4.09 3.62 9.56
C GLY A 184 -4.35 4.84 8.68
N ALA A 185 -5.61 5.16 8.38
CA ALA A 185 -5.98 6.33 7.59
C ALA A 185 -5.43 7.63 8.20
N TYR A 186 -5.36 7.73 9.53
CA TYR A 186 -4.89 8.92 10.22
C TYR A 186 -3.51 9.41 9.73
N TYR A 187 -2.50 8.54 9.66
CA TYR A 187 -1.14 8.99 9.31
C TYR A 187 -1.01 9.37 7.83
N TYR A 188 -1.84 8.79 6.95
CA TYR A 188 -1.92 9.22 5.55
C TYR A 188 -2.61 10.59 5.43
N LEU A 189 -3.73 10.77 6.14
CA LEU A 189 -4.45 12.04 6.18
C LEU A 189 -3.59 13.17 6.78
N LYS A 190 -2.78 12.86 7.79
CA LYS A 190 -1.80 13.80 8.36
C LYS A 190 -0.84 14.35 7.30
N ILE A 191 -0.33 13.51 6.41
CA ILE A 191 0.56 13.94 5.31
C ILE A 191 -0.19 14.90 4.37
N VAL A 192 -1.42 14.55 3.98
CA VAL A 192 -2.25 15.42 3.12
C VAL A 192 -2.56 16.74 3.82
N LYS A 193 -2.89 16.70 5.12
CA LYS A 193 -3.13 17.90 5.93
C LYS A 193 -1.93 18.84 5.87
N ILE A 194 -0.73 18.33 6.13
CA ILE A 194 0.50 19.14 6.12
C ILE A 194 0.73 19.79 4.75
N MET A 195 0.55 19.03 3.66
CA MET A 195 0.78 19.55 2.31
C MET A 195 -0.17 20.67 1.88
N TYR A 196 -1.42 20.62 2.31
CA TYR A 196 -2.50 21.48 1.81
C TYR A 196 -2.91 22.59 2.77
N PHE A 197 -2.78 22.38 4.08
CA PHE A 197 -3.32 23.30 5.10
C PHE A 197 -2.26 24.00 5.94
N ASP A 198 -1.03 23.50 5.99
CA ASP A 198 0.03 24.16 6.75
C ASP A 198 0.70 25.28 5.95
N ALA A 199 1.15 26.31 6.65
CA ALA A 199 1.81 27.47 6.06
C ALA A 199 3.05 27.04 5.28
N SER A 200 3.29 27.68 4.13
CA SER A 200 4.38 27.30 3.23
C SER A 200 5.75 27.38 3.93
N GLY A 201 6.46 26.25 3.97
CA GLY A 201 7.85 26.18 4.39
C GLY A 201 8.82 26.65 3.30
N ALA A 202 10.11 26.29 3.47
CA ALA A 202 11.16 26.60 2.51
C ALA A 202 10.88 25.98 1.12
N ALA A 203 11.21 26.73 0.06
CA ALA A 203 10.87 26.32 -1.30
C ALA A 203 11.72 25.12 -1.78
N TYR A 204 11.05 24.05 -2.22
CA TYR A 204 11.69 22.89 -2.88
C TYR A 204 12.40 23.26 -4.19
N GLY A 205 13.54 22.62 -4.46
CA GLY A 205 14.31 22.82 -5.68
C GLY A 205 13.70 22.13 -6.90
N ARG A 206 13.64 22.83 -8.03
CA ARG A 206 13.08 22.27 -9.29
C ARG A 206 14.14 21.46 -10.04
N VAL A 207 14.24 20.16 -9.74
CA VAL A 207 15.05 19.22 -10.54
C VAL A 207 14.27 18.75 -11.76
N ARG A 208 14.88 18.76 -12.96
CA ARG A 208 14.24 18.25 -14.18
C ARG A 208 14.45 16.73 -14.28
N ALA A 209 13.38 15.96 -14.13
CA ALA A 209 13.41 14.49 -14.30
C ALA A 209 12.14 14.01 -15.01
N PRO A 210 12.15 13.97 -16.36
CA PRO A 210 10.95 13.68 -17.14
C PRO A 210 10.47 12.24 -16.96
N VAL A 211 11.39 11.27 -16.84
CA VAL A 211 11.05 9.85 -16.67
C VAL A 211 10.35 9.61 -15.34
N GLU A 212 10.90 10.11 -14.22
CA GLU A 212 10.29 9.98 -12.90
C GLU A 212 8.90 10.61 -12.86
N THR A 213 8.74 11.78 -13.51
CA THR A 213 7.45 12.48 -13.58
C THR A 213 6.42 11.69 -14.38
N ALA A 214 6.82 11.09 -15.51
CA ALA A 214 5.94 10.25 -16.31
C ALA A 214 5.51 8.98 -15.54
N LEU A 215 6.45 8.32 -14.85
CA LEU A 215 6.15 7.14 -14.03
C LEU A 215 5.20 7.47 -12.87
N ILE A 216 5.43 8.58 -12.17
CA ILE A 216 4.52 9.08 -11.11
C ILE A 216 3.13 9.31 -11.69
N PHE A 217 3.02 9.97 -12.84
CA PHE A 217 1.74 10.25 -13.49
C PHE A 217 1.01 8.97 -13.86
N LEU A 218 1.67 8.02 -14.53
CA LEU A 218 1.09 6.73 -14.92
C LEU A 218 0.62 5.94 -13.70
N ALA A 219 1.45 5.86 -12.65
CA ALA A 219 1.09 5.17 -11.41
C ALA A 219 -0.09 5.87 -10.72
N ALA A 220 -0.12 7.21 -10.67
CA ALA A 220 -1.21 7.97 -10.07
C ALA A 220 -2.52 7.76 -10.84
N VAL A 221 -2.49 7.75 -12.18
CA VAL A 221 -3.66 7.45 -13.02
C VAL A 221 -4.15 6.02 -12.77
N ALA A 222 -3.25 5.05 -12.70
CA ALA A 222 -3.60 3.65 -12.45
C ALA A 222 -4.27 3.43 -11.09
N VAL A 223 -3.93 4.23 -10.06
CA VAL A 223 -4.54 4.12 -8.72
C VAL A 223 -5.68 5.12 -8.46
N SER A 224 -5.94 6.02 -9.41
CA SER A 224 -7.06 6.95 -9.38
C SER A 224 -8.40 6.21 -9.61
N PRO A 225 -9.56 6.89 -9.58
CA PRO A 225 -10.83 6.27 -9.93
C PRO A 225 -10.84 5.62 -11.33
N LEU A 226 -10.00 6.08 -12.27
CA LEU A 226 -9.83 5.43 -13.57
C LEU A 226 -9.26 4.01 -13.46
N GLY A 227 -8.56 3.70 -12.37
CA GLY A 227 -8.10 2.35 -12.05
C GLY A 227 -9.22 1.33 -11.91
N TYR A 228 -10.46 1.75 -11.65
CA TYR A 228 -11.61 0.84 -11.58
C TYR A 228 -11.87 0.13 -12.91
N LEU A 229 -11.44 0.71 -14.04
CA LEU A 229 -11.49 0.06 -15.36
C LEU A 229 -10.62 -1.20 -15.41
N LEU A 230 -9.62 -1.32 -14.53
CA LEU A 230 -8.75 -2.48 -14.43
C LEU A 230 -9.36 -3.61 -13.58
N ILE A 231 -10.50 -3.38 -12.88
CA ILE A 231 -11.09 -4.41 -11.99
C ILE A 231 -11.39 -5.70 -12.73
N GLY A 232 -12.08 -5.62 -13.88
CA GLY A 232 -12.42 -6.80 -14.68
C GLY A 232 -11.18 -7.53 -15.20
N PRO A 233 -10.33 -6.87 -16.02
CA PRO A 233 -9.15 -7.51 -16.59
C PRO A 233 -8.19 -8.05 -15.52
N LEU A 234 -7.92 -7.29 -14.46
CA LEU A 234 -7.02 -7.70 -13.39
C LEU A 234 -7.64 -8.84 -12.56
N GLY A 235 -8.95 -8.80 -12.30
CA GLY A 235 -9.69 -9.86 -11.63
C GLY A 235 -9.62 -11.18 -12.40
N ASP A 236 -9.87 -11.16 -13.71
CA ASP A 236 -9.76 -12.35 -14.57
C ASP A 236 -8.34 -12.93 -14.55
N MET A 237 -7.32 -12.08 -14.55
CA MET A 237 -5.93 -12.50 -14.47
C MET A 237 -5.60 -13.12 -13.11
N THR A 238 -6.06 -12.52 -12.02
CA THR A 238 -5.79 -13.01 -10.65
C THR A 238 -6.55 -14.31 -10.38
N ASP A 239 -7.78 -14.45 -10.89
CA ASP A 239 -8.58 -15.67 -10.77
C ASP A 239 -7.96 -16.83 -11.55
N ARG A 240 -7.51 -16.60 -12.80
CA ARG A 240 -6.79 -17.62 -13.58
C ARG A 240 -5.48 -18.03 -12.92
N ALA A 241 -4.70 -17.06 -12.43
CA ALA A 241 -3.44 -17.34 -11.75
C ALA A 241 -3.66 -18.11 -10.44
N ALA A 242 -4.65 -17.71 -9.65
CA ALA A 242 -5.04 -18.43 -8.44
C ALA A 242 -5.56 -19.84 -8.76
N GLY A 243 -6.31 -20.01 -9.85
CA GLY A 243 -6.80 -21.30 -10.32
C GLY A 243 -5.70 -22.29 -10.65
N SER A 244 -4.51 -21.82 -11.05
CA SER A 244 -3.37 -22.73 -11.31
C SER A 244 -2.75 -23.37 -10.05
N LEU A 245 -3.17 -22.94 -8.85
CA LEU A 245 -2.73 -23.52 -7.56
C LEU A 245 -3.60 -24.71 -7.11
N PHE A 246 -4.72 -24.98 -7.79
CA PHE A 246 -5.71 -26.00 -7.42
C PHE A 246 -6.04 -26.89 -8.63
#